data_AF-W1WT10-F1
#
_entry.id   AF-W1WT10-F1
#
_cell.length_a   1.000
_cell.length_b   1.000
_cell.length_c   1.000
_cell.angle_alpha   90.00
_cell.angle_beta   90.00
_cell.angle_gamma   90.00
#
_symmetry.space_group_name_H-M   'P 1'
#
loop_
_entity.id
_entity.type
_entity.pdbx_description
1 polymer ?
#
loop_
_entity_poly.entity_id
_entity_poly.type
_entity_poly.pdbx_seq_one_letter_code
_entity_poly.pdbx_strand_id
1 'polypeptide(L)' 'MLDNHPVLIDDLAERFYVSKDVIHNIINEIRKTSRTYDVKIIGKPNVGLYLSGEEYNIRKLVIDHFPGSV' A
#
# COMPACT_ATOMS: atom_id res chain seq x y z
N MET A 1 -8.55 2.81 13.31
CA MET A 1 -7.68 1.66 13.02
C MET A 1 -7.73 1.45 11.53
N LEU A 2 -6.58 1.30 10.84
CA LEU A 2 -6.51 1.17 9.38
C LEU A 2 -7.61 0.23 8.90
N ASP A 3 -8.55 0.76 8.12
CA ASP A 3 -9.72 0.01 7.66
C ASP A 3 -9.23 -1.30 7.04
N ASN A 4 -9.66 -2.42 7.62
CA ASN A 4 -9.20 -3.76 7.25
C ASN A 4 -9.84 -4.25 5.94
N HIS A 5 -10.24 -3.30 5.09
CA HIS A 5 -10.91 -3.52 3.83
C HIS A 5 -9.90 -3.39 2.69
N PRO A 6 -9.81 -4.41 1.84
CA PRO A 6 -8.90 -4.37 0.71
C PRO A 6 -9.34 -3.26 -0.25
N VAL A 7 -8.37 -2.45 -0.68
CA VAL A 7 -8.62 -1.26 -1.49
C VAL A 7 -8.34 -1.58 -2.95
N LEU A 8 -9.24 -1.19 -3.86
CA LEU A 8 -9.05 -1.36 -5.30
C LEU A 8 -8.25 -0.19 -5.87
N ILE A 9 -7.54 -0.47 -6.97
CA ILE A 9 -6.87 0.58 -7.77
C ILE A 9 -7.87 1.63 -8.25
N ASP A 10 -9.06 1.17 -8.63
CA ASP A 10 -10.12 2.02 -9.18
C ASP A 10 -10.61 3.03 -8.13
N ASP A 11 -10.80 2.58 -6.88
CA ASP A 11 -11.21 3.46 -5.77
C ASP A 11 -10.16 4.53 -5.50
N LEU A 12 -8.87 4.17 -5.58
CA LEU A 12 -7.77 5.12 -5.39
C LEU A 12 -7.71 6.12 -6.56
N ALA A 13 -7.84 5.64 -7.79
CA ALA A 13 -7.82 6.49 -8.98
C ALA A 13 -8.93 7.54 -8.94
N GLU A 14 -10.15 7.13 -8.55
CA GLU A 14 -11.29 8.03 -8.35
C GLU A 14 -11.03 9.01 -7.20
N ARG A 15 -10.64 8.52 -6.02
CA ARG A 15 -10.41 9.35 -4.83
C ARG A 15 -9.35 10.43 -5.04
N PHE A 16 -8.31 10.11 -5.80
CA PHE A 16 -7.20 11.03 -6.06
C PHE A 16 -7.32 11.77 -7.41
N TYR A 17 -8.39 11.57 -8.17
CA TYR A 17 -8.63 12.18 -9.49
C TYR A 17 -7.46 11.96 -10.47
N VAL A 18 -6.91 10.76 -10.50
CA VAL A 18 -5.78 10.39 -11.38
C VAL A 18 -6.11 9.14 -12.20
N SER A 19 -5.31 8.87 -13.24
CA SER A 19 -5.48 7.63 -14.01
C SER A 19 -5.06 6.39 -13.21
N LYS A 20 -5.62 5.24 -13.57
CA LYS A 20 -5.23 3.94 -13.00
C LYS A 20 -3.75 3.63 -13.19
N ASP A 21 -3.14 4.12 -14.27
CA ASP A 21 -1.71 3.95 -14.55
C ASP A 21 -0.84 4.73 -13.56
N VAL A 22 -1.26 5.94 -13.19
CA VAL A 22 -0.57 6.73 -12.15
C VAL A 22 -0.59 5.98 -10.82
N ILE A 23 -1.75 5.45 -10.41
CA ILE A 23 -1.87 4.65 -9.18
C ILE A 23 -1.03 3.38 -9.25
N HIS A 24 -1.04 2.65 -10.38
CA HIS A 24 -0.19 1.48 -10.56
C HIS A 24 1.30 1.80 -10.41
N ASN A 25 1.75 2.90 -11.02
CA ASN A 25 3.13 3.34 -10.92
C ASN A 25 3.51 3.68 -9.47
N ILE A 26 2.65 4.43 -8.76
CA ILE A 26 2.85 4.75 -7.34
C ILE A 26 2.96 3.47 -6.50
N ILE A 27 2.05 2.51 -6.68
CA ILE A 27 2.08 1.24 -5.93
C ILE A 27 3.34 0.44 -6.26
N ASN A 28 3.80 0.46 -7.51
CA ASN A 28 5.05 -0.19 -7.88
C ASN A 28 6.26 0.47 -7.21
N GLU A 29 6.27 1.78 -7.00
CA GLU A 29 7.30 2.45 -6.20
C GLU A 29 7.22 2.05 -4.72
N ILE A 30 6.01 2.02 -4.12
CA ILE A 30 5.84 1.59 -2.73
C ILE A 30 6.25 0.11 -2.57
N ARG A 31 6.00 -0.75 -3.57
CA ARG A 31 6.49 -2.14 -3.56
C ARG A 31 8.01 -2.24 -3.48
N LYS A 32 8.75 -1.33 -4.12
CA LYS A 32 10.21 -1.32 -4.09
C LYS A 32 10.71 -0.93 -2.70
N THR A 33 10.15 0.12 -2.10
CA THR A 33 10.53 0.55 -0.75
C THR A 33 10.10 -0.47 0.32
N SER A 34 8.96 -1.13 0.14
CA SER A 34 8.48 -2.13 1.12
C SER A 34 9.37 -3.35 1.23
N ARG A 35 10.04 -3.73 0.13
CA ARG A 35 10.96 -4.89 0.13
C ARG A 35 12.15 -4.72 1.06
N THR A 36 12.62 -3.49 1.33
CA THR A 36 13.75 -3.28 2.26
C THR A 36 13.40 -3.60 3.71
N TYR A 37 12.10 -3.69 4.02
CA TYR A 37 11.57 -4.06 5.33
C TYR A 37 11.02 -5.50 5.35
N ASP A 38 11.22 -6.30 4.29
CA ASP A 38 10.56 -7.60 4.12
C ASP A 38 9.02 -7.52 4.19
N VAL A 39 8.46 -6.42 3.66
CA VAL A 39 7.02 -6.21 3.51
C VAL A 39 6.66 -6.29 2.03
N LYS A 40 5.57 -6.98 1.71
CA LYS A 40 5.07 -7.19 0.35
C LYS A 40 3.68 -6.59 0.20
N ILE A 41 3.45 -5.89 -0.91
CA ILE A 41 2.10 -5.48 -1.33
C ILE A 41 1.56 -6.50 -2.33
N ILE A 42 0.56 -7.27 -1.90
CA ILE A 42 -0.07 -8.30 -2.71
C ILE A 42 -1.38 -7.74 -3.27
N GLY A 43 -1.56 -7.86 -4.58
CA GLY A 43 -2.85 -7.61 -5.23
C GLY A 43 -3.55 -8.94 -5.46
N LYS A 44 -4.79 -9.07 -4.99
CA LYS A 44 -5.62 -10.26 -5.28
C LYS A 44 -6.82 -9.82 -6.14
N PRO A 45 -7.06 -10.50 -7.29
CA PRO A 45 -8.22 -10.22 -8.13
C PRO A 45 -9.52 -10.26 -7.32
N ASN A 46 -10.41 -9.28 -7.55
CA ASN A 46 -11.71 -9.12 -6.88
C ASN A 46 -11.67 -8.98 -5.35
N VAL A 47 -10.50 -8.74 -4.78
CA VAL A 47 -10.32 -8.48 -3.35
C VAL A 47 -9.69 -7.11 -3.18
N GLY A 48 -8.54 -6.86 -3.80
CA GLY A 48 -7.83 -5.58 -3.71
C GLY A 48 -6.40 -5.76 -3.22
N LEU A 49 -5.81 -4.68 -2.72
CA LEU A 49 -4.42 -4.63 -2.25
C LEU A 49 -4.35 -4.87 -0.74
N TYR A 50 -3.37 -5.66 -0.30
CA TYR A 50 -3.07 -5.84 1.12
C TYR A 50 -1.56 -5.98 1.36
N LEU A 51 -1.14 -5.63 2.58
CA LEU A 51 0.25 -5.80 3.05
C LEU A 51 0.45 -7.19 3.66
N SER A 52 1.60 -7.78 3.39
CA SER A 52 2.03 -9.07 3.95
C SER A 52 3.45 -8.95 4.47
N GLY A 53 3.65 -9.36 5.72
CA GLY A 53 4.93 -9.30 6.42
C GLY A 53 4.69 -9.38 7.93
N GLU A 54 5.76 -9.42 8.71
CA GLU A 54 5.66 -9.32 10.17
C GLU A 54 5.08 -7.96 10.57
N GLU A 55 4.20 -7.95 11.56
CA GLU A 55 3.56 -6.71 12.06
C GLU A 55 4.60 -5.67 12.45
N TYR A 56 5.69 -6.11 13.09
CA TYR A 56 6.82 -5.24 13.45
C TYR A 56 7.41 -4.53 12.22
N ASN A 57 7.61 -5.26 11.12
CA ASN A 57 8.18 -4.71 9.90
C ASN A 57 7.23 -3.74 9.20
N ILE A 58 5.93 -4.06 9.19
CA ILE A 58 4.88 -3.17 8.66
C ILE A 58 4.86 -1.85 9.44
N ARG A 59 4.86 -1.92 10.78
CA ARG A 59 4.91 -0.71 11.63
C ARG A 59 6.20 0.08 11.44
N LYS A 60 7.33 -0.62 11.34
CA LYS A 60 8.63 0.02 11.14
C LYS A 60 8.68 0.81 9.83
N LEU A 61 8.19 0.21 8.74
CA LEU A 61 8.01 0.89 7.46
C LEU A 61 7.15 2.14 7.58
N VAL A 62 6.01 2.06 8.28
CA VAL A 62 5.10 3.20 8.44
C VAL A 62 5.77 4.33 9.22
N ILE A 63 6.44 4.02 10.33
CA ILE A 63 7.12 5.03 11.16
C ILE A 63 8.25 5.71 10.39
N ASP A 64 9.07 4.93 9.68
CA ASP A 64 10.25 5.46 9.01
C ASP A 64 9.91 6.30 7.77
N HIS A 65 8.78 6.02 7.10
CA HIS A 65 8.37 6.72 5.87
C HIS A 65 7.19 7.69 6.05
N PHE A 66 6.40 7.56 7.10
CA PHE A 66 5.18 8.34 7.34
C PHE A 66 5.08 8.81 8.82
N PRO A 67 6.07 9.59 9.32
CA PRO A 67 6.21 9.90 10.74
C PRO A 67 5.09 10.77 11.34
N GLY A 68 4.20 11.36 10.52
CA GLY A 68 3.07 12.18 10.97
C GLY A 68 1.70 11.49 10.91
N SER A 69 1.66 10.17 10.68
CA SER A 69 0.43 9.40 10.43
C SER A 69 -0.04 8.54 11.61
N VAL A 70 0.59 8.70 12.79
CA VAL A 70 0.30 7.96 14.03
C VAL A 70 -0.11 8.89 15.16
#